data_AF-A0A353ECS8-F1
#
_entry.id   AF-A0A353ECS8-F1
#
_cell.length_a   1.000
_cell.length_b   1.000
_cell.length_c   1.000
_cell.angle_alpha   90.00
_cell.angle_beta   90.00
_cell.angle_gamma   90.00
#
_symmetry.space_group_name_H-M   'P 1'
#
loop_
_entity.id
_entity.type
_entity.pdbx_description
1 polymer ?
#
loop_
_entity_poly.entity_id
_entity_poly.type
_entity_poly.pdbx_seq_one_letter_code
_entity_poly.pdbx_strand_id
1 'polypeptide(L)'
;PVYIKGLHQNSMKLTAQKIMEYTKEVPNLSLQIDPTLFDKYGINQVPAIVSDNGQVFDVIYGNLKLKEALKRIIDEGGSGLILTKRLKD
;
A
#
# COMPACT_ATOMS: atom_id res chain seq x y z
N PRO A 1 6.86 15.61 7.94
CA PRO A 1 6.19 14.29 7.98
C PRO A 1 5.51 13.97 6.63
N VAL A 2 5.90 12.90 5.95
CA VAL A 2 5.31 12.45 4.68
C VAL A 2 4.19 11.45 5.01
N TYR A 3 2.95 11.81 4.72
CA TYR A 3 1.79 10.94 4.92
C TYR A 3 1.43 10.25 3.61
N ILE A 4 1.45 8.92 3.59
CA ILE A 4 0.95 8.16 2.45
C ILE A 4 -0.58 8.18 2.53
N LYS A 5 -1.23 8.82 1.56
CA LYS A 5 -2.68 8.84 1.45
C LYS A 5 -3.12 7.67 0.58
N GLY A 6 -3.88 6.73 1.16
CA GLY A 6 -4.44 5.61 0.41
C GLY A 6 -5.49 6.02 -0.61
N LEU A 7 -6.11 7.20 -0.44
CA LEU A 7 -7.18 7.72 -1.30
C LEU A 7 -6.84 9.12 -1.83
N HIS A 8 -7.21 9.38 -3.09
CA HIS A 8 -7.12 10.71 -3.69
C HIS A 8 -8.00 11.68 -2.88
N GLN A 9 -7.35 12.69 -2.30
CA GLN A 9 -8.00 13.69 -1.44
C GLN A 9 -8.89 13.09 -0.32
N ASN A 10 -8.52 11.93 0.23
CA ASN A 10 -9.29 11.20 1.25
C ASN A 10 -10.72 10.79 0.80
N SER A 11 -11.00 10.72 -0.50
CA SER A 11 -12.32 10.38 -1.04
C SER A 11 -12.25 9.22 -2.01
N MET A 12 -12.98 8.14 -1.71
CA MET A 12 -13.17 7.01 -2.63
C MET A 12 -13.79 7.47 -3.95
N LYS A 13 -14.76 8.40 -3.90
CA LYS A 13 -15.42 8.94 -5.09
C LYS A 13 -14.42 9.63 -6.03
N LEU A 14 -13.58 10.50 -5.48
CA LEU A 14 -12.58 11.23 -6.27
C LEU A 14 -11.49 10.28 -6.80
N THR A 15 -11.14 9.25 -6.02
CA THR A 15 -10.20 8.21 -6.43
C THR A 15 -10.75 7.39 -7.60
N ALA A 16 -12.01 6.95 -7.52
CA ALA A 16 -12.68 6.22 -8.58
C ALA A 16 -12.80 7.05 -9.87
N GLN A 17 -13.17 8.33 -9.77
CA GLN A 17 -13.23 9.24 -10.91
C GLN A 17 -11.86 9.40 -11.59
N LYS A 18 -10.80 9.60 -10.80
CA LYS A 18 -9.43 9.72 -11.29
C LYS A 18 -8.97 8.44 -12.01
N ILE A 19 -9.28 7.27 -11.46
CA ILE A 19 -8.94 5.99 -12.07
C ILE A 19 -9.75 5.76 -13.37
N MET A 20 -11.03 6.15 -13.39
CA MET A 20 -11.88 6.12 -14.59
C MET A 20 -11.35 7.01 -15.73
N GLU A 21 -10.70 8.13 -15.41
CA GLU A 21 -10.01 8.96 -16.39
C GLU A 21 -8.79 8.21 -16.95
N TYR A 22 -7.96 7.62 -16.09
CA TYR A 22 -6.78 6.86 -16.52
C TYR A 22 -7.11 5.59 -17.31
N THR A 23 -8.27 4.98 -17.09
CA THR A 23 -8.71 3.80 -17.86
C THR A 23 -8.91 4.10 -19.34
N LYS A 24 -9.18 5.36 -19.68
CA LYS A 24 -9.34 5.80 -21.08
C LYS A 24 -7.99 5.91 -21.80
N GLU A 25 -6.92 6.18 -21.05
CA GLU A 25 -5.57 6.35 -21.58
C GLU A 25 -4.79 5.03 -21.58
N VAL A 26 -5.13 4.10 -20.68
CA VAL A 26 -4.45 2.81 -20.54
C VAL A 26 -5.42 1.67 -20.86
N PRO A 27 -5.39 1.13 -22.10
CA PRO A 27 -6.15 -0.08 -22.42
C PRO A 27 -5.64 -1.22 -21.53
N ASN A 28 -6.55 -1.84 -20.76
CA ASN A 28 -6.36 -2.91 -19.76
C ASN A 28 -6.35 -2.50 -18.27
N LEU A 29 -6.67 -1.25 -17.91
CA LEU A 29 -6.84 -0.90 -16.49
C LEU A 29 -8.24 -1.30 -15.96
N SER A 30 -8.58 -2.59 -15.86
CA SER A 30 -9.87 -2.97 -15.25
C SER A 30 -9.86 -2.70 -13.74
N LEU A 31 -10.64 -1.71 -13.29
CA LEU A 31 -10.76 -1.39 -11.86
C LEU A 31 -11.67 -2.41 -11.17
N GLN A 32 -11.08 -3.41 -10.52
CA GLN A 32 -11.74 -4.21 -9.49
C GLN A 32 -11.42 -3.57 -8.13
N ILE A 33 -12.37 -2.82 -7.56
CA ILE A 33 -12.29 -2.43 -6.15
C ILE A 33 -12.81 -3.64 -5.37
N ASP A 34 -11.90 -4.48 -4.91
CA ASP A 34 -12.21 -5.47 -3.88
C ASP A 34 -12.02 -4.79 -2.51
N PRO A 35 -13.10 -4.41 -1.79
CA PRO A 35 -13.00 -3.67 -0.52
C PRO A 35 -12.44 -4.53 0.63
N THR A 36 -12.02 -5.76 0.35
CA THR A 36 -11.58 -6.72 1.36
C THR A 36 -10.10 -6.61 1.72
N LEU A 37 -9.34 -5.61 1.29
CA LEU A 37 -7.89 -5.56 1.62
C LEU A 37 -7.60 -5.60 3.12
N PHE A 38 -8.49 -5.07 3.95
CA PHE A 38 -8.39 -5.20 5.41
C PHE A 38 -8.58 -6.66 5.83
N ASP A 39 -9.60 -7.36 5.31
CA ASP A 39 -9.83 -8.78 5.58
C ASP A 39 -8.73 -9.67 4.97
N LYS A 40 -8.29 -9.38 3.74
CA LYS A 40 -7.22 -10.07 2.99
C LYS A 40 -5.92 -10.08 3.77
N TYR A 41 -5.55 -8.96 4.37
CA TYR A 41 -4.32 -8.83 5.15
C TYR A 41 -4.56 -8.93 6.67
N GLY A 42 -5.78 -9.24 7.12
CA GLY A 42 -6.14 -9.36 8.53
C GLY A 42 -5.88 -8.09 9.36
N ILE A 43 -6.05 -6.90 8.77
CA ILE A 43 -5.79 -5.61 9.41
C ILE A 43 -6.89 -5.30 10.42
N ASN A 44 -6.60 -5.61 11.69
CA ASN A 44 -7.51 -5.36 12.81
C ASN A 44 -7.27 -4.03 13.53
N GLN A 45 -6.15 -3.35 13.24
CA GLN A 45 -5.77 -2.09 13.88
C GLN A 45 -4.98 -1.19 12.92
N VAL A 46 -5.14 0.12 13.08
CA VAL A 46 -4.46 1.14 12.27
C VAL A 46 -3.60 2.05 13.16
N PRO A 47 -2.49 2.61 12.64
CA PRO A 47 -1.95 2.46 11.28
C PRO A 47 -1.23 1.12 11.05
N ALA A 48 -1.28 0.62 9.80
CA ALA A 48 -0.65 -0.63 9.36
C ALA A 48 0.04 -0.45 7.99
N ILE A 49 1.17 -1.13 7.79
CA ILE A 49 1.93 -1.18 6.53
C ILE A 49 2.01 -2.62 6.07
N VAL A 50 1.65 -2.89 4.82
CA VAL A 50 1.67 -4.22 4.21
C VAL A 50 2.69 -4.26 3.08
N SER A 51 3.52 -5.31 3.03
CA SER A 51 4.38 -5.66 1.89
C SER A 51 3.93 -7.00 1.34
N ASP A 52 3.42 -7.04 0.11
CA ASP A 52 2.92 -8.25 -0.56
C ASP A 52 3.70 -8.45 -1.87
N ASN A 53 4.30 -9.64 -2.06
CA ASN A 53 5.01 -10.01 -3.29
C ASN A 53 4.21 -10.96 -4.20
N GLY A 54 2.94 -11.21 -3.89
CA GLY A 54 2.04 -12.11 -4.60
C GLY A 54 2.08 -13.57 -4.15
N GLN A 55 3.06 -13.97 -3.34
CA GLN A 55 3.18 -15.30 -2.74
C GLN A 55 3.12 -15.25 -1.21
N VAL A 56 3.77 -14.25 -0.62
CA VAL A 56 3.88 -14.03 0.82
C VAL A 56 3.72 -12.55 1.10
N PHE A 57 3.09 -12.22 2.22
CA PHE A 57 2.93 -10.84 2.67
C PHE A 57 3.34 -10.66 4.13
N ASP A 58 3.89 -9.48 4.44
CA ASP A 58 4.22 -9.04 5.79
C ASP A 58 3.33 -7.86 6.18
N VAL A 59 2.89 -7.81 7.45
CA VAL A 59 2.10 -6.71 8.00
C VAL A 59 2.79 -6.16 9.25
N ILE A 60 3.06 -4.85 9.27
CA ILE A 60 3.56 -4.14 10.44
C ILE A 60 2.51 -3.19 10.95
N TYR A 61 2.24 -3.27 12.25
CA TYR A 61 1.34 -2.37 12.96
C TYR A 61 2.09 -1.33 13.77
N GLY A 62 1.47 -0.15 13.90
CA GLY A 62 1.88 0.89 14.84
C GLY A 62 2.48 2.13 14.19
N ASN A 63 2.75 3.12 15.03
CA ASN A 63 3.20 4.45 14.61
C ASN A 63 4.73 4.49 14.42
N LEU A 64 5.21 3.78 13.42
CA LEU A 64 6.63 3.75 13.06
C LEU A 64 6.91 4.71 11.90
N LYS A 65 8.12 5.27 11.85
CA LYS A 65 8.54 6.00 10.65
C LYS A 65 8.58 5.01 9.49
N LEU A 66 8.17 5.45 8.30
CA LEU A 66 8.15 4.59 7.10
C LEU A 66 9.50 3.87 6.88
N LYS A 67 10.62 4.58 7.06
CA LYS A 67 11.96 3.98 6.93
C LYS A 67 12.21 2.86 7.95
N GLU A 68 11.72 3.00 9.18
CA GLU A 68 11.86 1.98 10.23
C GLU A 68 10.96 0.78 9.95
N ALA A 69 9.72 1.02 9.52
CA ALA A 69 8.81 -0.06 9.14
C ALA A 69 9.34 -0.86 7.94
N LEU A 70 9.83 -0.18 6.90
CA LEU A 70 10.42 -0.85 5.74
C LEU A 70 11.69 -1.62 6.12
N LYS A 71 12.56 -1.04 6.95
CA LYS A 71 13.75 -1.74 7.46
C LYS A 71 13.35 -3.01 8.21
N ARG A 72 12.31 -2.96 9.03
CA ARG A 72 11.83 -4.13 9.77
C ARG A 72 11.28 -5.22 8.86
N ILE A 73 10.55 -4.89 7.79
CA ILE A 73 10.11 -5.88 6.79
C ILE A 73 11.30 -6.55 6.09
N ILE A 74 12.41 -5.83 5.91
CA ILE A 74 13.60 -6.38 5.24
C ILE A 74 14.41 -7.26 6.17
N ASP A 75 14.57 -6.82 7.42
CA ASP A 75 15.40 -7.50 8.41
C ASP A 75 14.67 -8.74 8.97
N GLU A 76 13.34 -8.69 9.13
CA GLU A 76 12.54 -9.71 9.82
C GLU A 76 11.46 -10.36 8.93
N GLY A 77 11.12 -9.77 7.78
CA GLY A 77 9.97 -10.18 6.95
C GLY A 77 10.29 -11.20 5.85
N GLY A 78 9.25 -11.92 5.42
CA GLY A 78 9.34 -13.00 4.43
C GLY A 78 8.98 -12.59 3.00
N SER A 79 8.45 -11.38 2.79
CA SER A 79 8.04 -10.89 1.46
C SER A 79 9.21 -10.55 0.53
N GLY A 80 10.45 -10.60 1.02
CA GLY A 80 11.65 -10.39 0.21
C GLY A 80 11.78 -8.96 -0.32
N LEU A 81 11.23 -7.98 0.40
CA LEU A 81 11.33 -6.57 0.05
C LEU A 81 12.81 -6.14 -0.01
N ILE A 82 13.21 -5.43 -1.07
CA ILE A 82 14.57 -4.87 -1.22
C ILE A 82 14.46 -3.36 -1.36
N LEU A 83 15.18 -2.61 -0.51
CA LEU A 83 15.28 -1.16 -0.65
C LEU A 83 16.11 -0.80 -1.87
N THR A 84 15.44 -0.46 -2.97
CA THR A 84 16.09 0.33 -4.00
C THR A 84 16.25 1.76 -3.49
N LYS A 85 17.44 2.35 -3.68
CA LYS A 85 17.94 3.61 -3.06
C LYS A 85 17.07 4.88 -3.19
N ARG A 86 15.84 4.82 -3.73
CA ARG A 86 14.97 5.97 -4.03
C ARG A 86 14.10 6.47 -2.87
N LEU A 87 14.35 6.06 -1.63
CA LEU A 87 13.71 6.66 -0.44
C LEU A 87 14.64 7.67 0.25
N LYS A 88 15.25 8.55 -0.56
CA LYS A 88 15.72 9.85 -0.11
C LYS A 88 14.69 10.86 -0.59
N ASP A 89 13.74 11.17 0.29
CA ASP A 89 13.48 12.52 0.79
C ASP A 89 12.37 12.44 1.86
#